data_AF-A0A6P8H4X7-F1
#
_entry.id   AF-A0A6P8H4X7-F1
#
_cell.length_a   1.000
_cell.length_b   1.000
_cell.length_c   1.000
_cell.angle_alpha   90.00
_cell.angle_beta   90.00
_cell.angle_gamma   90.00
#
_symmetry.space_group_name_H-M   'P 1'
#
loop_
_entity.id
_entity.type
_entity.pdbx_description
1 polymer ?
#
loop_
_entity_poly.entity_id
_entity_poly.type
_entity_poly.pdbx_seq_one_letter_code
_entity_poly.pdbx_strand_id
1 'polypeptide(L)'
;MNGHSKVTRTGSSGVYSDVSSSVDLSSSVGSTGSGNGLANTMRPASNLEKLLNQLPPELRKTTWDLRKQVAIHLNPLKDPIGNDYRLVGSRLGFQADIIEGFGKSPDPTMEMINLCMTTSCQEFFNIVHNAGRSDVIEDLLSYLNHSSNHYCLTTQESLEDEYLSRPFEESCSNVSKLSKQPSEQEESEVKEQKPGIPFEGSREFWDGIPGPYSQKKWKDFCAAMRKACPDESDHGGIEKFLCHILKIDFDSRLTDGEVKVEYFLRLLACFGPFEPGKDGCLAKMYELMKKSLSKSMNGNQWHSWFAGYMSSEETHERLSKQTPGYFLIRFSGSRVDDGWFILGVKTKDDVVQIEIKRDIDNRQHLLAEETFPDLASIVEKLRGDIFLQECRQLLINPCPDLPLNTNFIGYTKVSRNQGRGRGRGRGRGRGRGRGRGRGRGRGRGRGGPR
;
A
#
# COMPACT_ATOMS: atom_id res chain seq x y z
N MET A 1 -36.86 -61.25 28.68
CA MET A 1 -36.13 -60.04 29.12
C MET A 1 -36.23 -59.05 27.95
N ASN A 2 -37.37 -58.39 27.73
CA ASN A 2 -37.89 -57.16 28.38
C ASN A 2 -36.81 -56.05 28.44
N GLY A 3 -36.97 -54.86 27.84
CA GLY A 3 -38.16 -54.28 27.22
C GLY A 3 -37.92 -52.94 26.49
N HIS A 4 -38.99 -52.51 25.84
CA HIS A 4 -39.21 -51.23 25.14
C HIS A 4 -39.39 -50.02 26.07
N SER A 5 -39.15 -48.81 25.52
CA SER A 5 -39.92 -47.55 25.67
C SER A 5 -39.23 -46.51 24.77
N LYS A 6 -39.77 -45.84 23.74
CA LYS A 6 -41.08 -45.19 23.45
C LYS A 6 -41.48 -44.15 24.50
N VAL A 7 -41.19 -42.88 24.21
CA VAL A 7 -41.85 -41.72 24.79
C VAL A 7 -42.38 -40.84 23.66
N THR A 8 -43.71 -40.75 23.61
CA THR A 8 -44.53 -39.76 22.91
C THR A 8 -45.20 -38.91 23.98
N ARG A 9 -45.33 -37.59 23.79
CA ARG A 9 -46.58 -36.85 24.09
C ARG A 9 -46.52 -35.34 23.80
N THR A 10 -47.50 -34.92 22.99
CA THR A 10 -48.44 -33.75 23.10
C THR A 10 -47.85 -32.35 23.25
N GLY A 11 -48.24 -31.33 22.48
CA GLY A 11 -49.57 -31.04 21.93
C GLY A 11 -50.26 -29.98 22.79
N SER A 12 -50.15 -28.71 22.40
CA SER A 12 -50.94 -27.61 22.95
C SER A 12 -51.27 -26.60 21.85
N SER A 13 -52.54 -26.60 21.49
CA SER A 13 -53.23 -25.66 20.61
C SER A 13 -53.67 -24.43 21.41
N GLY A 14 -53.24 -23.24 21.02
CA GLY A 14 -53.71 -21.96 21.55
C GLY A 14 -54.43 -21.15 20.47
N VAL A 15 -55.74 -21.00 20.66
CA VAL A 15 -56.71 -20.24 19.87
C VAL A 15 -56.74 -18.79 20.39
N TYR A 16 -56.65 -17.77 19.52
CA TYR A 16 -57.18 -16.40 19.70
C TYR A 16 -57.18 -15.74 18.30
N SER A 17 -58.31 -15.75 17.59
CA SER A 17 -59.42 -14.77 17.60
C SER A 17 -59.22 -13.65 16.57
N ASP A 18 -59.91 -13.83 15.44
CA ASP A 18 -60.29 -12.80 14.48
C ASP A 18 -60.94 -11.60 15.19
N VAL A 19 -60.49 -10.40 14.85
CA VAL A 19 -61.28 -9.18 15.01
C VAL A 19 -61.27 -8.45 13.68
N SER A 20 -62.27 -8.76 12.87
CA SER A 20 -62.72 -7.92 11.77
C SER A 20 -63.32 -6.65 12.36
N SER A 21 -62.80 -5.47 11.99
CA SER A 21 -63.53 -4.22 12.17
C SER A 21 -63.53 -3.46 10.84
N SER A 22 -64.67 -3.60 10.17
CA SER A 22 -65.17 -2.72 9.12
C SER A 22 -65.50 -1.35 9.71
N VAL A 23 -64.97 -0.28 9.11
CA VAL A 23 -65.55 1.06 9.23
C VAL A 23 -65.65 1.64 7.83
N ASP A 24 -66.86 1.55 7.27
CA ASP A 24 -67.34 2.53 6.30
C ASP A 24 -67.49 3.88 7.01
N LEU A 25 -67.17 4.99 6.32
CA LEU A 25 -68.09 6.14 6.22
C LEU A 25 -67.51 7.30 5.38
N SER A 26 -68.30 7.61 4.35
CA SER A 26 -68.67 8.95 3.87
C SER A 26 -67.65 9.86 3.18
N SER A 27 -67.90 10.00 1.89
CA SER A 27 -67.85 11.23 1.11
C SER A 27 -68.31 12.49 1.85
N SER A 28 -67.56 13.59 1.67
CA SER A 28 -68.18 14.92 1.61
C SER A 28 -67.47 15.77 0.57
N VAL A 29 -68.30 16.36 -0.29
CA VAL A 29 -67.99 17.27 -1.37
C VAL A 29 -68.04 18.70 -0.82
N GLY A 30 -67.09 19.53 -1.26
CA GLY A 30 -67.28 20.97 -1.41
C GLY A 30 -66.41 21.85 -0.52
N SER A 31 -65.45 22.55 -1.11
CA SER A 31 -65.50 24.01 -1.13
C SER A 31 -64.46 24.60 -2.09
N THR A 32 -64.96 25.38 -3.04
CA THR A 32 -64.21 26.28 -3.91
C THR A 32 -63.67 27.46 -3.11
N GLY A 33 -62.36 27.71 -3.18
CA GLY A 33 -61.73 28.89 -2.58
C GLY A 33 -60.49 29.30 -3.39
N SER A 34 -60.63 30.38 -4.14
CA SER A 34 -59.62 30.96 -5.02
C SER A 34 -58.62 31.82 -4.24
N GLY A 35 -57.37 31.84 -4.70
CA GLY A 35 -56.43 32.96 -4.52
C GLY A 35 -55.46 32.88 -3.34
N ASN A 36 -54.19 32.54 -3.63
CA ASN A 36 -53.05 33.47 -3.48
C ASN A 36 -51.71 32.75 -3.67
N GLY A 37 -50.74 33.47 -4.24
CA GLY A 37 -49.47 32.98 -4.75
C GLY A 37 -48.67 32.13 -3.77
N LEU A 38 -48.35 30.91 -4.21
CA LEU A 38 -47.41 30.01 -3.56
C LEU A 38 -46.00 30.48 -3.84
N ALA A 39 -45.39 31.13 -2.85
CA ALA A 39 -43.94 31.04 -2.68
C ALA A 39 -43.60 29.55 -2.55
N ASN A 40 -42.78 29.02 -3.46
CA ASN A 40 -42.17 27.69 -3.34
C ASN A 40 -41.27 27.71 -2.09
N THR A 41 -41.84 27.48 -0.91
CA THR A 41 -41.10 27.05 0.26
C THR A 41 -40.56 25.66 -0.08
N MET A 42 -39.33 25.61 -0.59
CA MET A 42 -38.58 24.37 -0.75
C MET A 42 -38.60 23.64 0.59
N ARG A 43 -39.35 22.55 0.65
CA ARG A 43 -39.34 21.64 1.79
C ARG A 43 -37.90 21.11 1.89
N PRO A 44 -37.25 21.15 3.06
CA PRO A 44 -35.90 20.62 3.20
C PRO A 44 -35.88 19.16 2.76
N ALA A 45 -34.99 18.82 1.82
CA ALA A 45 -34.84 17.46 1.31
C ALA A 45 -34.61 16.49 2.48
N SER A 46 -35.32 15.37 2.47
CA SER A 46 -35.18 14.34 3.50
C SER A 46 -33.75 13.76 3.49
N ASN A 47 -33.27 13.23 4.62
CA ASN A 47 -31.95 12.58 4.66
C ASN A 47 -31.86 11.42 3.66
N LEU A 48 -32.95 10.68 3.46
CA LEU A 48 -33.04 9.64 2.43
C LEU A 48 -32.80 10.20 1.02
N GLU A 49 -33.44 11.32 0.69
CA GLU A 49 -33.28 11.98 -0.62
C GLU A 49 -31.84 12.48 -0.83
N LYS A 50 -31.22 13.05 0.22
CA LYS A 50 -29.81 13.44 0.19
C LYS A 50 -28.89 12.25 -0.05
N LEU A 51 -29.14 11.12 0.61
CA LEU A 51 -28.37 9.90 0.43
C LEU A 51 -28.49 9.38 -0.99
N LEU A 52 -29.72 9.24 -1.50
CA LEU A 52 -29.99 8.73 -2.85
C LEU A 52 -29.33 9.58 -3.95
N ASN A 53 -29.23 10.90 -3.75
CA ASN A 53 -28.53 11.79 -4.69
C ASN A 53 -27.01 11.57 -4.75
N GLN A 54 -26.41 10.92 -3.75
CA GLN A 54 -24.97 10.60 -3.73
C GLN A 54 -24.66 9.17 -4.19
N LEU A 55 -25.68 8.34 -4.43
CA LEU A 55 -25.50 6.92 -4.72
C LEU A 55 -25.71 6.59 -6.20
N PRO A 56 -25.03 5.55 -6.73
CA PRO A 56 -25.36 5.03 -8.05
C PRO A 56 -26.80 4.47 -8.05
N PRO A 57 -27.44 4.35 -9.23
CA PRO A 57 -28.82 3.90 -9.32
C PRO A 57 -29.03 2.43 -8.89
N GLU A 58 -28.04 1.56 -9.12
CA GLU A 58 -28.10 0.13 -8.79
C GLU A 58 -27.26 -0.19 -7.56
N LEU A 59 -27.78 -1.02 -6.64
CA LEU A 59 -27.10 -1.37 -5.40
C LEU A 59 -25.77 -2.09 -5.66
N ARG A 60 -25.70 -2.99 -6.65
CA ARG A 60 -24.46 -3.70 -7.01
C ARG A 60 -23.32 -2.78 -7.49
N LYS A 61 -23.63 -1.58 -7.97
CA LYS A 61 -22.66 -0.59 -8.46
C LYS A 61 -22.06 0.24 -7.32
N THR A 62 -22.52 0.06 -6.09
CA THR A 62 -21.95 0.72 -4.92
C THR A 62 -20.55 0.17 -4.59
N THR A 63 -19.72 1.02 -3.99
CA THR A 63 -18.39 0.63 -3.52
C THR A 63 -18.49 -0.47 -2.46
N TRP A 64 -17.43 -1.26 -2.32
CA TRP A 64 -17.39 -2.31 -1.30
C TRP A 64 -17.48 -1.72 0.12
N ASP A 65 -16.80 -0.61 0.37
CA ASP A 65 -16.84 0.05 1.67
C ASP A 65 -18.23 0.52 2.06
N LEU A 66 -19.01 1.07 1.12
CA LEU A 66 -20.38 1.48 1.40
C LEU A 66 -21.24 0.25 1.77
N ARG A 67 -21.11 -0.86 1.03
CA ARG A 67 -21.83 -2.10 1.35
C ARG A 67 -21.45 -2.64 2.71
N LYS A 68 -20.17 -2.55 3.07
CA LYS A 68 -19.67 -2.92 4.40
C LYS A 68 -20.24 -2.04 5.50
N GLN A 69 -20.34 -0.72 5.29
CA GLN A 69 -21.01 0.16 6.25
C GLN A 69 -22.47 -0.25 6.44
N VAL A 70 -23.21 -0.46 5.35
CA VAL A 70 -24.60 -0.99 5.43
C VAL A 70 -24.65 -2.30 6.23
N ALA A 71 -23.70 -3.21 5.98
CA ALA A 71 -23.61 -4.49 6.69
C ALA A 71 -23.39 -4.34 8.19
N ILE A 72 -22.49 -3.44 8.59
CA ILE A 72 -22.22 -3.10 9.99
C ILE A 72 -23.47 -2.55 10.67
N HIS A 73 -24.22 -1.69 9.99
CA HIS A 73 -25.39 -1.01 10.57
C HIS A 73 -26.65 -1.89 10.63
N LEU A 74 -26.85 -2.79 9.67
CA LEU A 74 -27.95 -3.76 9.66
C LEU A 74 -27.61 -5.09 10.36
N ASN A 75 -26.52 -5.14 11.11
CA ASN A 75 -26.15 -6.31 11.90
C ASN A 75 -27.21 -6.56 13.01
N PRO A 76 -27.68 -7.80 13.23
CA PRO A 76 -28.64 -8.14 14.29
C PRO A 76 -28.20 -7.74 15.70
N LEU A 77 -26.89 -7.66 15.94
CA LEU A 77 -26.35 -7.26 17.23
C LEU A 77 -26.57 -5.76 17.54
N LYS A 78 -26.79 -4.93 16.52
CA LYS A 78 -27.08 -3.49 16.69
C LYS A 78 -28.55 -3.21 16.93
N ASP A 79 -29.46 -4.03 16.42
CA ASP A 79 -30.90 -3.91 16.67
C ASP A 79 -31.52 -5.25 17.09
N PRO A 80 -31.62 -5.51 18.41
CA PRO A 80 -32.20 -6.74 18.93
C PRO A 80 -33.71 -6.85 18.73
N ILE A 81 -34.38 -5.77 18.30
CA ILE A 81 -35.83 -5.73 18.02
C ILE A 81 -36.15 -6.41 16.68
N GLY A 82 -35.12 -6.67 15.86
CA GLY A 82 -35.25 -7.43 14.62
C GLY A 82 -35.47 -6.59 13.37
N ASN A 83 -35.28 -5.27 13.42
CA ASN A 83 -35.21 -4.44 12.20
C ASN A 83 -33.79 -4.49 11.60
N ASP A 84 -33.30 -5.70 11.38
CA ASP A 84 -31.98 -6.00 10.82
C ASP A 84 -32.11 -6.53 9.38
N TYR A 85 -31.04 -7.16 8.87
CA TYR A 85 -31.04 -7.75 7.53
C TYR A 85 -32.19 -8.74 7.29
N ARG A 86 -32.75 -9.40 8.32
CA ARG A 86 -33.83 -10.38 8.16
C ARG A 86 -35.13 -9.71 7.72
N LEU A 87 -35.47 -8.59 8.37
CA LEU A 87 -36.65 -7.80 8.00
C LEU A 87 -36.46 -7.13 6.62
N VAL A 88 -35.28 -6.56 6.38
CA VAL A 88 -34.94 -5.95 5.09
C VAL A 88 -34.99 -7.00 3.98
N GLY A 89 -34.39 -8.17 4.19
CA GLY A 89 -34.41 -9.29 3.24
C GLY A 89 -35.82 -9.80 2.94
N SER A 90 -36.67 -9.91 3.96
CA SER A 90 -38.07 -10.28 3.76
C SER A 90 -38.82 -9.27 2.90
N ARG A 91 -38.58 -7.96 3.12
CA ARG A 91 -39.19 -6.88 2.32
C ARG A 91 -38.63 -6.76 0.91
N LEU A 92 -37.40 -7.24 0.68
CA LEU A 92 -36.82 -7.40 -0.64
C LEU A 92 -37.37 -8.63 -1.40
N GLY A 93 -38.22 -9.43 -0.75
CA GLY A 93 -38.86 -10.60 -1.36
C GLY A 93 -38.04 -11.89 -1.28
N PHE A 94 -36.96 -11.93 -0.48
CA PHE A 94 -36.27 -13.19 -0.23
C PHE A 94 -37.17 -14.17 0.55
N GLN A 95 -37.11 -15.45 0.17
CA GLN A 95 -37.83 -16.51 0.88
C GLN A 95 -37.20 -16.74 2.26
N ALA A 96 -38.02 -17.22 3.21
CA ALA A 96 -37.60 -17.36 4.61
C ALA A 96 -36.42 -18.33 4.80
N ASP A 97 -36.36 -19.39 4.00
CA ASP A 97 -35.26 -20.36 3.98
C ASP A 97 -33.95 -19.75 3.45
N ILE A 98 -34.02 -18.87 2.46
CA ILE A 98 -32.87 -18.10 1.96
C ILE A 98 -32.36 -17.16 3.05
N ILE A 99 -33.26 -16.44 3.73
CA ILE A 99 -32.91 -15.52 4.82
C ILE A 99 -32.26 -16.28 5.99
N GLU A 100 -32.80 -17.44 6.36
CA GLU A 100 -32.19 -18.33 7.36
C GLU A 100 -30.81 -18.81 6.90
N GLY A 101 -30.64 -19.06 5.60
CA GLY A 101 -29.36 -19.36 4.97
C GLY A 101 -28.30 -18.28 5.21
N PHE A 102 -28.65 -17.00 5.10
CA PHE A 102 -27.73 -15.89 5.36
C PHE A 102 -27.14 -15.94 6.77
N GLY A 103 -27.95 -16.33 7.77
CA GLY A 103 -27.49 -16.44 9.16
C GLY A 103 -26.37 -17.46 9.39
N LYS A 104 -26.10 -18.34 8.43
CA LYS A 104 -24.99 -19.31 8.46
C LYS A 104 -23.67 -18.71 7.93
N SER A 105 -23.74 -17.58 7.23
CA SER A 105 -22.57 -16.84 6.75
C SER A 105 -21.90 -16.09 7.91
N PRO A 106 -20.56 -15.90 7.89
CA PRO A 106 -19.88 -15.02 8.82
C PRO A 106 -20.35 -13.55 8.73
N ASP A 107 -20.89 -13.13 7.57
CA ASP A 107 -21.51 -11.81 7.39
C ASP A 107 -22.85 -11.96 6.65
N PRO A 108 -23.95 -12.20 7.39
CA PRO A 108 -25.27 -12.42 6.82
C PRO A 108 -25.78 -11.24 5.99
N THR A 109 -25.46 -10.01 6.40
CA THR A 109 -25.94 -8.81 5.69
C THR A 109 -25.22 -8.64 4.36
N MET A 110 -23.89 -8.86 4.32
CA MET A 110 -23.14 -8.82 3.06
C MET A 110 -23.64 -9.89 2.08
N GLU A 111 -23.95 -11.09 2.56
CA GLU A 111 -24.50 -12.16 1.72
C GLU A 111 -25.83 -11.75 1.08
N MET A 112 -26.73 -11.15 1.86
CA MET A 112 -27.99 -10.60 1.35
C MET A 112 -27.74 -9.51 0.29
N ILE A 113 -26.84 -8.56 0.56
CA ILE A 113 -26.52 -7.47 -0.38
C ILE A 113 -25.94 -8.03 -1.68
N ASN A 114 -25.09 -9.04 -1.62
CA ASN A 114 -24.47 -9.65 -2.79
C ASN A 114 -25.48 -10.35 -3.73
N LEU A 115 -26.62 -10.78 -3.19
CA LEU A 115 -27.71 -11.37 -3.99
C LEU A 115 -28.67 -10.34 -4.58
N CYS A 116 -28.58 -9.06 -4.19
CA CYS A 116 -29.41 -7.98 -4.70
C CYS A 116 -28.91 -7.46 -6.07
N MET A 117 -28.88 -8.34 -7.08
CA MET A 117 -28.27 -8.05 -8.38
C MET A 117 -29.04 -7.02 -9.23
N THR A 118 -30.35 -6.92 -9.02
CA THR A 118 -31.26 -6.04 -9.79
C THR A 118 -31.89 -4.93 -8.96
N THR A 119 -31.67 -4.92 -7.64
CA THR A 119 -32.29 -3.97 -6.72
C THR A 119 -31.67 -2.59 -6.90
N SER A 120 -32.51 -1.56 -7.04
CA SER A 120 -32.05 -0.17 -7.08
C SER A 120 -31.68 0.33 -5.68
N CYS A 121 -30.76 1.31 -5.59
CA CYS A 121 -30.46 1.95 -4.30
C CYS A 121 -31.71 2.61 -3.70
N GLN A 122 -32.56 3.21 -4.55
CA GLN A 122 -33.82 3.82 -4.13
C GLN A 122 -34.75 2.81 -3.45
N GLU A 123 -34.97 1.65 -4.09
CA GLU A 123 -35.81 0.58 -3.53
C GLU A 123 -35.23 0.07 -2.20
N PHE A 124 -33.93 -0.24 -2.17
CA PHE A 124 -33.26 -0.76 -0.98
C PHE A 124 -33.34 0.21 0.21
N PHE A 125 -32.97 1.48 0.02
CA PHE A 125 -32.96 2.44 1.13
C PHE A 125 -34.35 2.92 1.53
N ASN A 126 -35.36 2.87 0.64
CA ASN A 126 -36.76 3.02 1.02
C ASN A 126 -37.20 1.89 1.97
N ILE A 127 -36.80 0.64 1.69
CA ILE A 127 -37.11 -0.51 2.56
C ILE A 127 -36.46 -0.32 3.94
N VAL A 128 -35.18 0.08 3.98
CA VAL A 128 -34.45 0.36 5.22
C VAL A 128 -35.12 1.50 6.02
N HIS A 129 -35.45 2.61 5.36
CA HIS A 129 -36.16 3.73 5.99
C HIS A 129 -37.51 3.29 6.57
N ASN A 130 -38.31 2.58 5.77
CA ASN A 130 -39.63 2.08 6.18
C ASN A 130 -39.55 0.99 7.25
N ALA A 131 -38.39 0.36 7.44
CA ALA A 131 -38.12 -0.58 8.52
C ALA A 131 -37.83 0.14 9.85
N GLY A 132 -37.91 1.48 9.88
CA GLY A 132 -37.60 2.28 11.06
C GLY A 132 -36.11 2.53 11.26
N ARG A 133 -35.27 2.15 10.29
CA ARG A 133 -33.81 2.22 10.38
C ARG A 133 -33.26 3.51 9.77
N SER A 134 -33.80 4.65 10.23
CA SER A 134 -33.33 5.97 9.81
C SER A 134 -31.92 6.29 10.31
N ASP A 135 -31.52 5.67 11.42
CA ASP A 135 -30.15 5.69 11.97
C ASP A 135 -29.12 5.27 10.92
N VAL A 136 -29.42 4.20 10.17
CA VAL A 136 -28.53 3.68 9.11
C VAL A 136 -28.32 4.72 8.01
N ILE A 137 -29.36 5.47 7.65
CA ILE A 137 -29.30 6.51 6.62
C ILE A 137 -28.46 7.70 7.11
N GLU A 138 -28.63 8.10 8.37
CA GLU A 138 -27.88 9.18 8.98
C GLU A 138 -26.39 8.84 9.14
N ASP A 139 -26.09 7.63 9.60
CA ASP A 139 -24.72 7.13 9.74
C ASP A 139 -24.02 7.04 8.39
N LEU A 140 -24.71 6.56 7.34
CA LEU A 140 -24.15 6.50 5.99
C LEU A 140 -23.94 7.88 5.38
N LEU A 141 -24.84 8.83 5.60
CA LEU A 141 -24.62 10.22 5.20
C LEU A 141 -23.44 10.83 5.93
N SER A 142 -23.31 10.56 7.23
CA SER A 142 -22.13 10.98 8.00
C SER A 142 -20.87 10.38 7.39
N TYR A 143 -20.83 9.07 7.16
CA TYR A 143 -19.73 8.38 6.50
C TYR A 143 -19.38 9.03 5.15
N LEU A 144 -20.35 9.20 4.24
CA LEU A 144 -20.11 9.80 2.92
C LEU A 144 -19.63 11.24 2.99
N ASN A 145 -20.13 12.05 3.93
CA ASN A 145 -19.67 13.43 4.09
C ASN A 145 -18.24 13.50 4.65
N HIS A 146 -17.83 12.55 5.50
CA HIS A 146 -16.45 12.46 5.98
C HIS A 146 -15.52 11.83 4.94
N SER A 147 -16.01 10.84 4.18
CA SER A 147 -15.32 10.24 3.04
C SER A 147 -15.20 11.20 1.86
N SER A 148 -16.06 12.22 1.73
CA SER A 148 -15.88 13.27 0.71
C SER A 148 -14.63 14.12 0.95
N ASN A 149 -14.04 14.10 2.16
CA ASN A 149 -12.72 14.67 2.43
C ASN A 149 -11.57 13.65 2.27
N HIS A 150 -11.91 12.39 2.04
CA HIS A 150 -10.98 11.31 1.75
C HIS A 150 -11.39 10.68 0.43
N TYR A 151 -11.01 11.30 -0.69
CA TYR A 151 -11.17 10.71 -2.02
C TYR A 151 -10.70 9.25 -2.02
N CYS A 152 -11.66 8.34 -1.85
CA CYS A 152 -11.54 6.92 -2.01
C CYS A 152 -11.98 6.67 -3.44
N LEU A 153 -11.01 6.77 -4.35
CA LEU A 153 -11.15 6.28 -5.71
C LEU A 153 -10.99 4.77 -5.67
N THR A 154 -11.89 4.10 -6.39
CA THR A 154 -11.78 2.71 -6.83
C THR A 154 -10.37 2.38 -7.29
N THR A 155 -9.95 1.12 -7.13
CA THR A 155 -8.66 0.48 -7.48
C THR A 155 -8.27 0.54 -8.97
N GLN A 156 -8.43 1.69 -9.59
CA GLN A 156 -8.10 1.97 -10.96
C GLN A 156 -6.69 2.58 -11.02
N GLU A 157 -5.66 1.79 -10.69
CA GLU A 157 -4.35 1.93 -11.36
C GLU A 157 -4.53 1.42 -12.81
N SER A 158 -5.43 2.04 -13.58
CA SER A 158 -5.66 1.70 -14.99
C SER A 158 -5.09 2.81 -15.85
N LEU A 159 -4.12 2.43 -16.67
CA LEU A 159 -3.73 3.03 -17.95
C LEU A 159 -2.87 4.30 -17.98
N GLU A 160 -2.36 4.83 -16.87
CA GLU A 160 -1.38 5.94 -16.96
C GLU A 160 0.10 5.53 -16.81
N ASP A 161 0.39 4.27 -16.47
CA ASP A 161 1.77 3.79 -16.29
C ASP A 161 2.51 3.42 -17.60
N GLU A 162 1.90 3.59 -18.77
CA GLU A 162 2.53 3.27 -20.05
C GLU A 162 3.69 4.23 -20.43
N TYR A 163 3.86 5.33 -19.70
CA TYR A 163 4.99 6.26 -19.89
C TYR A 163 6.24 5.95 -19.06
N LEU A 164 6.20 4.96 -18.14
CA LEU A 164 7.29 4.75 -17.18
C LEU A 164 8.19 3.54 -17.45
N SER A 165 7.92 2.76 -18.50
CA SER A 165 8.64 1.49 -18.77
C SER A 165 9.35 1.39 -20.13
N ARG A 166 9.55 2.49 -20.88
CA ARG A 166 10.39 2.44 -22.09
C ARG A 166 11.87 2.58 -21.75
N PRO A 167 12.76 1.72 -22.29
CA PRO A 167 14.19 2.00 -22.33
C PRO A 167 14.40 3.31 -23.08
N PHE A 168 15.16 4.22 -22.48
CA PHE A 168 15.49 5.53 -23.03
C PHE A 168 16.39 5.35 -24.27
N GLU A 169 15.81 5.29 -25.47
CA GLU A 169 16.57 5.46 -26.71
C GLU A 169 16.59 6.95 -27.09
N GLU A 170 17.73 7.58 -26.84
CA GLU A 170 18.03 8.95 -27.24
C GLU A 170 18.03 9.06 -28.78
N SER A 171 17.01 9.73 -29.33
CA SER A 171 17.02 10.18 -30.72
C SER A 171 17.15 11.70 -30.76
N CYS A 172 18.39 12.18 -30.68
CA CYS A 172 18.74 13.56 -30.98
C CYS A 172 18.73 13.76 -32.50
N SER A 173 17.66 14.37 -33.05
CA SER A 173 17.70 14.92 -34.40
C SER A 173 17.46 16.42 -34.38
N ASN A 174 18.47 17.12 -34.89
CA ASN A 174 18.53 18.54 -35.17
C ASN A 174 17.36 18.97 -36.06
N VAL A 175 16.58 19.96 -35.62
CA VAL A 175 15.71 20.72 -36.52
C VAL A 175 16.12 22.18 -36.52
N SER A 176 16.27 22.65 -37.73
CA SER A 176 16.94 23.85 -38.18
C SER A 176 16.21 25.13 -37.81
N LYS A 177 17.03 26.17 -37.61
CA LYS A 177 16.70 27.59 -37.59
C LYS A 177 15.72 27.97 -38.70
N LEU A 178 14.58 28.58 -38.33
CA LEU A 178 13.90 29.51 -39.21
C LEU A 178 13.38 30.72 -38.41
N SER A 179 13.96 31.86 -38.77
CA SER A 179 13.69 33.22 -38.29
C SER A 179 12.24 33.66 -38.54
N LYS A 180 11.58 34.18 -37.50
CA LYS A 180 10.50 35.17 -37.62
C LYS A 180 10.55 36.12 -36.41
N GLN A 181 10.43 37.40 -36.73
CA GLN A 181 10.52 38.58 -35.85
C GLN A 181 9.36 38.71 -34.86
N PRO A 182 9.53 39.55 -33.81
CA PRO A 182 8.74 39.49 -32.58
C PRO A 182 7.43 40.27 -32.70
N SER A 183 6.34 39.62 -32.31
CA SER A 183 5.12 40.30 -31.86
C SER A 183 5.20 40.43 -30.35
N GLU A 184 5.23 41.67 -29.86
CA GLU A 184 5.03 42.02 -28.46
C GLU A 184 3.66 41.52 -28.01
N GLN A 185 3.63 40.34 -27.40
CA GLN A 185 2.55 39.90 -26.56
C GLN A 185 3.12 39.80 -25.15
N GLU A 186 2.48 40.50 -24.22
CA GLU A 186 2.75 40.44 -22.79
C GLU A 186 2.66 38.98 -22.33
N GLU A 187 3.81 38.30 -22.28
CA GLU A 187 3.97 37.05 -21.56
C GLU A 187 3.75 37.36 -20.08
N SER A 188 2.55 37.05 -19.61
CA SER A 188 2.28 36.87 -18.20
C SER A 188 3.26 35.83 -17.66
N GLU A 189 4.35 36.28 -17.02
CA GLU A 189 5.26 35.45 -16.23
C GLU A 189 4.43 34.65 -15.22
N VAL A 190 4.05 33.44 -15.59
CA VAL A 190 3.58 32.44 -14.63
C VAL A 190 4.80 32.10 -13.79
N LYS A 191 4.94 32.78 -12.65
CA LYS A 191 5.96 32.49 -11.66
C LYS A 191 5.79 31.04 -11.24
N GLU A 192 6.61 30.18 -11.83
CA GLU A 192 6.68 28.75 -11.55
C GLU A 192 6.85 28.59 -10.03
N GLN A 193 5.78 28.16 -9.35
CA GLN A 193 5.80 27.98 -7.90
C GLN A 193 6.76 26.84 -7.61
N LYS A 194 7.93 27.18 -7.05
CA LYS A 194 8.92 26.18 -6.65
C LYS A 194 8.26 25.21 -5.67
N PRO A 195 8.37 23.89 -5.90
CA PRO A 195 7.85 22.92 -4.94
C PRO A 195 8.61 23.10 -3.61
N GLY A 196 7.84 23.29 -2.53
CA GLY A 196 8.39 23.56 -1.22
C GLY A 196 9.02 22.30 -0.64
N ILE A 197 10.33 22.33 -0.35
CA ILE A 197 10.99 21.24 0.37
C ILE A 197 10.47 21.22 1.82
N PRO A 198 9.92 20.09 2.30
CA PRO A 198 9.51 19.93 3.68
C PRO A 198 10.76 19.85 4.56
N PHE A 199 10.63 20.28 5.81
CA PHE A 199 11.70 20.39 6.80
C PHE A 199 12.77 21.45 6.47
N GLU A 200 13.05 22.31 7.43
CA GLU A 200 14.02 23.40 7.26
C GLU A 200 15.43 22.87 7.00
N GLY A 201 15.91 21.88 7.76
CA GLY A 201 17.23 21.28 7.56
C GLY A 201 17.40 20.59 6.21
N SER A 202 16.33 20.00 5.66
CA SER A 202 16.37 19.37 4.33
C SER A 202 16.39 20.40 3.20
N ARG A 203 15.74 21.56 3.41
CA ARG A 203 15.79 22.70 2.49
C ARG A 203 17.18 23.33 2.48
N GLU A 204 17.75 23.60 3.66
CA GLU A 204 19.11 24.11 3.80
C GLU A 204 20.14 23.18 3.15
N PHE A 205 19.99 21.87 3.34
CA PHE A 205 20.80 20.87 2.67
C PHE A 205 20.72 21.00 1.15
N TRP A 206 19.52 21.06 0.57
CA TRP A 206 19.33 21.14 -0.87
C TRP A 206 19.83 22.45 -1.48
N ASP A 207 19.52 23.57 -0.84
CA ASP A 207 19.92 24.91 -1.27
C ASP A 207 21.44 25.11 -1.18
N GLY A 208 22.10 24.41 -0.24
CA GLY A 208 23.55 24.41 -0.10
C GLY A 208 24.32 23.66 -1.20
N ILE A 209 23.63 22.87 -2.03
CA ILE A 209 24.27 22.14 -3.14
C ILE A 209 24.35 23.05 -4.37
N PRO A 210 25.53 23.22 -5.00
CA PRO A 210 25.65 24.03 -6.20
C PRO A 210 24.81 23.48 -7.36
N GLY A 211 24.31 24.40 -8.21
CA GLY A 211 23.49 24.06 -9.38
C GLY A 211 22.04 24.56 -9.27
N PRO A 212 21.24 24.37 -10.34
CA PRO A 212 19.85 24.81 -10.38
C PRO A 212 19.01 24.19 -9.25
N TYR A 213 17.88 24.82 -8.90
CA TYR A 213 17.02 24.30 -7.81
C TYR A 213 16.30 23.00 -8.22
N SER A 214 15.91 22.88 -9.49
CA SER A 214 15.19 21.72 -10.02
C SER A 214 16.04 20.43 -10.04
N GLN A 215 17.36 20.56 -10.12
CA GLN A 215 18.27 19.41 -10.17
C GLN A 215 19.68 19.74 -9.69
N LYS A 216 20.34 18.77 -9.07
CA LYS A 216 21.71 18.88 -8.58
C LYS A 216 22.57 17.78 -9.18
N LYS A 217 23.85 18.05 -9.45
CA LYS A 217 24.77 17.00 -9.90
C LYS A 217 24.97 15.97 -8.78
N TRP A 218 24.94 14.70 -9.14
CA TRP A 218 25.11 13.58 -8.21
C TRP A 218 26.38 13.68 -7.38
N LYS A 219 27.51 14.05 -8.02
CA LYS A 219 28.79 14.25 -7.35
C LYS A 219 28.71 15.27 -6.21
N ASP A 220 28.05 16.40 -6.47
CA ASP A 220 27.92 17.49 -5.50
C ASP A 220 26.91 17.12 -4.40
N PHE A 221 25.82 16.45 -4.76
CA PHE A 221 24.86 15.87 -3.81
C PHE A 221 25.55 14.87 -2.85
N CYS A 222 26.37 13.94 -3.37
CA CYS A 222 27.10 13.00 -2.53
C CYS A 222 28.14 13.67 -1.63
N ALA A 223 28.83 14.71 -2.11
CA ALA A 223 29.77 15.46 -1.29
C ALA A 223 29.06 16.17 -0.14
N ALA A 224 27.92 16.81 -0.41
CA ALA A 224 27.07 17.42 0.60
C ALA A 224 26.52 16.38 1.60
N MET A 225 26.04 15.23 1.09
CA MET A 225 25.55 14.12 1.92
C MET A 225 26.59 13.63 2.91
N ARG A 226 27.82 13.34 2.46
CA ARG A 226 28.90 12.87 3.35
C ARG A 226 29.31 13.91 4.39
N LYS A 227 29.16 15.19 4.06
CA LYS A 227 29.40 16.29 5.00
C LYS A 227 28.28 16.40 6.04
N ALA A 228 27.02 16.27 5.63
CA ALA A 228 25.85 16.43 6.49
C ALA A 228 25.62 15.21 7.41
N CYS A 229 25.89 14.00 6.92
CA CYS A 229 25.60 12.74 7.61
C CYS A 229 26.80 11.77 7.48
N PRO A 230 27.97 12.10 8.07
CA PRO A 230 29.19 11.33 7.88
C PRO A 230 29.03 9.86 8.30
N ASP A 231 28.51 9.63 9.51
CA ASP A 231 28.38 8.30 10.10
C ASP A 231 27.43 7.40 9.28
N GLU A 232 26.30 7.95 8.82
CA GLU A 232 25.32 7.20 8.03
C GLU A 232 25.76 7.00 6.58
N SER A 233 26.51 7.96 6.03
CA SER A 233 27.00 7.90 4.64
C SER A 233 28.11 6.86 4.44
N ASP A 234 28.84 6.53 5.50
CA ASP A 234 29.89 5.50 5.50
C ASP A 234 29.32 4.07 5.53
N HIS A 235 28.00 3.93 5.71
CA HIS A 235 27.35 2.63 5.60
C HIS A 235 27.35 2.14 4.15
N GLY A 236 28.03 1.02 3.92
CA GLY A 236 28.12 0.42 2.59
C GLY A 236 26.73 0.23 1.98
N GLY A 237 26.58 0.65 0.72
CA GLY A 237 25.37 0.45 -0.07
C GLY A 237 24.29 1.50 0.02
N ILE A 238 24.38 2.40 0.99
CA ILE A 238 23.43 3.51 1.06
C ILE A 238 23.47 4.33 -0.23
N GLU A 239 24.65 4.55 -0.79
CA GLU A 239 24.83 5.24 -2.07
C GLU A 239 24.14 4.50 -3.22
N LYS A 240 24.28 3.17 -3.29
CA LYS A 240 23.63 2.36 -4.33
C LYS A 240 22.11 2.33 -4.17
N PHE A 241 21.63 2.28 -2.92
CA PHE A 241 20.21 2.35 -2.62
C PHE A 241 19.65 3.74 -2.97
N LEU A 242 20.36 4.81 -2.64
CA LEU A 242 20.01 6.18 -3.03
C LEU A 242 19.94 6.35 -4.54
N CYS A 243 20.91 5.83 -5.31
CA CYS A 243 20.82 5.86 -6.77
C CYS A 243 19.52 5.23 -7.26
N HIS A 244 19.14 4.08 -6.69
CA HIS A 244 17.87 3.43 -7.05
C HIS A 244 16.64 4.28 -6.69
N ILE A 245 16.59 4.87 -5.49
CA ILE A 245 15.47 5.74 -5.07
C ILE A 245 15.38 7.03 -5.89
N LEU A 246 16.53 7.58 -6.28
CA LEU A 246 16.63 8.82 -7.04
C LEU A 246 16.58 8.60 -8.56
N LYS A 247 16.37 7.35 -9.00
CA LYS A 247 16.36 6.92 -10.40
C LYS A 247 17.61 7.35 -11.19
N ILE A 248 18.76 7.28 -10.52
CA ILE A 248 20.07 7.52 -11.12
C ILE A 248 20.67 6.17 -11.49
N ASP A 249 21.05 6.03 -12.76
CA ASP A 249 21.83 4.86 -13.18
C ASP A 249 23.17 4.83 -12.42
N PHE A 250 23.45 3.70 -11.79
CA PHE A 250 24.62 3.56 -10.93
C PHE A 250 25.93 3.60 -11.72
N ASP A 251 25.91 3.27 -13.01
CA ASP A 251 27.11 3.34 -13.85
C ASP A 251 27.35 4.77 -14.38
N SER A 252 26.29 5.55 -14.59
CA SER A 252 26.36 6.95 -15.03
C SER A 252 26.80 7.94 -13.94
N ARG A 253 26.93 7.47 -12.69
CA ARG A 253 27.38 8.29 -11.54
C ARG A 253 28.77 8.91 -11.71
N LEU A 254 29.58 8.38 -12.62
CA LEU A 254 30.94 8.83 -12.88
C LEU A 254 31.00 10.01 -13.86
N THR A 255 29.96 10.25 -14.65
CA THR A 255 30.00 11.23 -15.73
C THR A 255 29.02 12.37 -15.51
N ASP A 256 27.70 12.11 -15.44
CA ASP A 256 26.69 13.18 -15.51
C ASP A 256 25.39 12.90 -14.73
N GLY A 257 25.38 11.99 -13.76
CA GLY A 257 24.17 11.73 -12.97
C GLY A 257 23.60 12.99 -12.31
N GLU A 258 22.29 13.19 -12.38
CA GLU A 258 21.58 14.33 -11.78
C GLU A 258 20.49 13.84 -10.82
N VAL A 259 20.41 14.50 -9.66
CA VAL A 259 19.33 14.32 -8.68
C VAL A 259 18.29 15.40 -8.97
N LYS A 260 17.07 15.00 -9.35
CA LYS A 260 15.96 15.94 -9.49
C LYS A 260 15.31 16.22 -8.14
N VAL A 261 14.82 17.46 -7.95
CA VAL A 261 14.15 17.87 -6.71
C VAL A 261 12.92 17.02 -6.42
N GLU A 262 12.18 16.59 -7.45
CA GLU A 262 11.01 15.70 -7.30
C GLU A 262 11.38 14.37 -6.61
N TYR A 263 12.49 13.74 -7.00
CA TYR A 263 12.93 12.48 -6.39
C TYR A 263 13.51 12.69 -4.99
N PHE A 264 14.11 13.87 -4.76
CA PHE A 264 14.51 14.26 -3.40
C PHE A 264 13.30 14.44 -2.50
N LEU A 265 12.22 15.07 -2.96
CA LEU A 265 10.97 15.21 -2.19
C LEU A 265 10.36 13.83 -1.86
N ARG A 266 10.33 12.90 -2.82
CA ARG A 266 9.89 11.50 -2.59
C ARG A 266 10.74 10.79 -1.54
N LEU A 267 12.05 11.00 -1.58
CA LEU A 267 12.97 10.48 -0.57
C LEU A 267 12.58 11.00 0.83
N LEU A 268 12.31 12.30 0.96
CA LEU A 268 11.88 12.91 2.23
C LEU A 268 10.49 12.43 2.67
N ALA A 269 9.55 12.28 1.74
CA ALA A 269 8.21 11.80 2.00
C ALA A 269 8.22 10.36 2.53
N CYS A 270 9.09 9.50 2.00
CA CYS A 270 9.20 8.10 2.41
C CYS A 270 10.07 7.87 3.66
N PHE A 271 11.18 8.61 3.80
CA PHE A 271 12.19 8.32 4.82
C PHE A 271 12.38 9.43 5.85
N GLY A 272 11.93 10.65 5.57
CA GLY A 272 11.96 11.77 6.52
C GLY A 272 13.05 12.78 6.22
N PRO A 273 13.33 13.68 7.18
CA PRO A 273 14.26 14.78 6.95
C PRO A 273 15.66 14.26 6.63
N PHE A 274 16.34 14.97 5.72
CA PHE A 274 17.74 14.75 5.39
C PHE A 274 18.65 15.38 6.44
N GLU A 275 18.67 14.77 7.63
CA GLU A 275 19.41 15.22 8.81
C GLU A 275 20.18 14.03 9.42
N PRO A 276 21.26 14.28 10.17
CA PRO A 276 21.97 13.21 10.87
C PRO A 276 21.16 12.63 12.04
N GLY A 277 21.50 11.41 12.43
CA GLY A 277 20.91 10.72 13.58
C GLY A 277 19.78 9.76 13.23
N LYS A 278 19.28 9.07 14.27
CA LYS A 278 18.34 7.93 14.14
C LYS A 278 17.04 8.23 13.38
N ASP A 279 16.60 9.48 13.40
CA ASP A 279 15.35 9.91 12.78
C ASP A 279 15.54 10.42 11.34
N GLY A 280 16.80 10.58 10.94
CA GLY A 280 17.23 11.03 9.63
C GLY A 280 16.97 10.03 8.53
N CYS A 281 16.82 10.55 7.32
CA CYS A 281 16.55 9.80 6.10
C CYS A 281 17.53 8.63 5.91
N LEU A 282 18.85 8.89 5.98
CA LEU A 282 19.87 7.88 5.71
C LEU A 282 19.90 6.77 6.77
N ALA A 283 19.72 7.12 8.05
CA ALA A 283 19.64 6.15 9.13
C ALA A 283 18.44 5.21 8.94
N LYS A 284 17.27 5.76 8.57
CA LYS A 284 16.06 4.97 8.31
C LYS A 284 16.19 4.08 7.08
N MET A 285 16.80 4.57 6.00
CA MET A 285 17.12 3.76 4.84
C MET A 285 18.05 2.60 5.20
N TYR A 286 19.11 2.86 5.97
CA TYR A 286 20.05 1.81 6.39
C TYR A 286 19.39 0.77 7.30
N GLU A 287 18.57 1.20 8.26
CA GLU A 287 17.82 0.28 9.11
C GLU A 287 16.80 -0.53 8.30
N LEU A 288 16.16 0.06 7.29
CA LEU A 288 15.32 -0.69 6.34
C LEU A 288 16.14 -1.75 5.60
N MET A 289 17.30 -1.39 5.02
CA MET A 289 18.17 -2.34 4.31
C MET A 289 18.55 -3.55 5.15
N LYS A 290 18.80 -3.31 6.45
CA LYS A 290 19.21 -4.33 7.40
C LYS A 290 18.03 -5.19 7.87
N LYS A 291 16.91 -4.56 8.24
CA LYS A 291 15.73 -5.24 8.78
C LYS A 291 14.88 -5.89 7.69
N SER A 292 15.03 -5.48 6.42
CA SER A 292 14.25 -6.06 5.33
C SER A 292 14.72 -7.44 4.90
N LEU A 293 15.93 -7.84 5.32
CA LEU A 293 16.49 -9.13 5.00
C LEU A 293 15.88 -10.23 5.85
N SER A 294 15.38 -11.28 5.19
CA SER A 294 14.85 -12.47 5.84
C SER A 294 15.35 -13.72 5.14
N LYS A 295 15.52 -14.80 5.90
CA LYS A 295 15.88 -16.10 5.31
C LYS A 295 14.67 -16.69 4.60
N SER A 296 14.90 -17.20 3.39
CA SER A 296 13.95 -18.10 2.72
C SER A 296 13.70 -19.34 3.58
N MET A 297 12.52 -19.95 3.46
CA MET A 297 12.18 -21.26 4.05
C MET A 297 13.24 -22.34 3.81
N ASN A 298 13.92 -22.31 2.66
CA ASN A 298 14.97 -23.29 2.32
C ASN A 298 16.28 -23.03 3.09
N GLY A 299 16.35 -21.98 3.92
CA GLY A 299 17.46 -21.65 4.81
C GLY A 299 18.74 -21.14 4.14
N ASN A 300 18.86 -21.30 2.83
CA ASN A 300 20.12 -21.10 2.10
C ASN A 300 20.29 -19.70 1.50
N GLN A 301 19.21 -18.92 1.36
CA GLN A 301 19.26 -17.60 0.74
C GLN A 301 18.55 -16.56 1.60
N TRP A 302 19.13 -15.37 1.65
CA TRP A 302 18.53 -14.19 2.24
C TRP A 302 17.88 -13.38 1.12
N HIS A 303 16.66 -12.92 1.34
CA HIS A 303 15.96 -12.02 0.44
C HIS A 303 15.49 -10.80 1.22
N SER A 304 15.60 -9.62 0.61
CA SER A 304 14.88 -8.44 1.07
C SER A 304 13.41 -8.65 0.73
N TRP A 305 12.49 -8.26 1.62
CA TRP A 305 11.08 -8.10 1.25
C TRP A 305 10.78 -6.73 0.64
N PHE A 306 11.73 -5.78 0.66
CA PHE A 306 11.55 -4.45 0.09
C PHE A 306 11.97 -4.41 -1.38
N ALA A 307 11.03 -4.06 -2.25
CA ALA A 307 11.18 -4.04 -3.71
C ALA A 307 11.64 -2.69 -4.27
N GLY A 308 11.38 -1.58 -3.57
CA GLY A 308 11.62 -0.23 -4.09
C GLY A 308 10.52 0.20 -5.06
N TYR A 309 10.90 0.76 -6.22
CA TYR A 309 9.93 1.06 -7.28
C TYR A 309 9.55 -0.23 -8.02
N MET A 310 8.26 -0.50 -8.06
CA MET A 310 7.66 -1.64 -8.75
C MET A 310 6.22 -1.28 -9.07
N SER A 311 5.69 -1.66 -10.24
CA SER A 311 4.29 -1.38 -10.58
C SER A 311 3.33 -2.37 -9.89
N SER A 312 2.04 -2.07 -9.96
CA SER A 312 0.99 -2.99 -9.50
C SER A 312 1.01 -4.31 -10.25
N GLU A 313 1.15 -4.23 -11.57
CA GLU A 313 1.13 -5.36 -12.50
C GLU A 313 2.34 -6.24 -12.25
N GLU A 314 3.53 -5.65 -12.12
CA GLU A 314 4.74 -6.41 -11.80
C GLU A 314 4.63 -7.09 -10.43
N THR A 315 4.05 -6.41 -9.44
CA THR A 315 3.79 -6.99 -8.11
C THR A 315 2.87 -8.21 -8.22
N HIS A 316 1.75 -8.07 -8.93
CA HIS A 316 0.78 -9.14 -9.15
C HIS A 316 1.40 -10.30 -9.94
N GLU A 317 2.12 -10.02 -11.02
CA GLU A 317 2.76 -11.04 -11.86
C GLU A 317 3.80 -11.85 -11.08
N ARG A 318 4.60 -11.18 -10.24
CA ARG A 318 5.61 -11.86 -9.41
C ARG A 318 4.99 -12.71 -8.32
N LEU A 319 3.98 -12.20 -7.62
CA LEU A 319 3.34 -12.89 -6.48
C LEU A 319 2.34 -13.97 -6.90
N SER A 320 1.65 -13.82 -8.04
CA SER A 320 0.68 -14.81 -8.54
C SER A 320 1.32 -16.17 -8.81
N LYS A 321 2.61 -16.19 -9.17
CA LYS A 321 3.43 -17.39 -9.40
C LYS A 321 3.90 -18.06 -8.10
N GLN A 322 3.69 -17.45 -6.94
CA GLN A 322 4.16 -17.95 -5.64
C GLN A 322 3.05 -18.69 -4.88
N THR A 323 3.45 -19.40 -3.83
CA THR A 323 2.48 -19.99 -2.89
C THR A 323 1.95 -18.95 -1.91
N PRO A 324 0.79 -19.20 -1.26
CA PRO A 324 0.26 -18.29 -0.25
C PRO A 324 1.26 -17.98 0.88
N GLY A 325 1.26 -16.73 1.32
CA GLY A 325 2.18 -16.19 2.32
C GLY A 325 3.46 -15.59 1.76
N TYR A 326 3.68 -15.63 0.44
CA TYR A 326 4.71 -14.80 -0.17
C TYR A 326 4.29 -13.33 -0.20
N PHE A 327 5.24 -12.41 0.02
CA PHE A 327 4.93 -10.99 0.11
C PHE A 327 6.10 -10.08 -0.30
N LEU A 328 5.80 -8.82 -0.60
CA LEU A 328 6.78 -7.75 -0.80
C LEU A 328 6.20 -6.40 -0.36
N ILE A 329 7.07 -5.43 -0.11
CA ILE A 329 6.71 -4.02 0.09
C ILE A 329 7.37 -3.17 -0.99
N ARG A 330 6.59 -2.31 -1.65
CA ARG A 330 7.03 -1.36 -2.67
C ARG A 330 6.56 0.06 -2.37
N PHE A 331 7.06 1.05 -3.10
CA PHE A 331 6.41 2.37 -3.13
C PHE A 331 5.04 2.29 -3.82
N SER A 332 4.10 3.13 -3.38
CA SER A 332 2.85 3.36 -4.13
C SER A 332 3.15 4.09 -5.43
N GLY A 333 2.59 3.64 -6.56
CA GLY A 333 2.82 4.28 -7.86
C GLY A 333 2.18 5.67 -7.91
N SER A 334 0.93 5.74 -7.46
CA SER A 334 0.11 6.96 -7.49
C SER A 334 0.34 7.92 -6.31
N ARG A 335 0.94 7.44 -5.19
CA ARG A 335 1.01 8.20 -3.93
C ARG A 335 2.40 8.21 -3.28
N VAL A 336 3.45 7.96 -4.03
CA VAL A 336 4.83 8.02 -3.51
C VAL A 336 5.20 9.41 -2.98
N ASP A 337 4.67 10.47 -3.60
CA ASP A 337 4.91 11.87 -3.19
C ASP A 337 4.36 12.17 -1.79
N ASP A 338 3.36 11.41 -1.36
CA ASP A 338 2.75 11.48 -0.03
C ASP A 338 3.36 10.46 0.96
N GLY A 339 4.42 9.74 0.57
CA GLY A 339 5.10 8.76 1.42
C GLY A 339 4.34 7.44 1.61
N TRP A 340 3.53 7.03 0.64
CA TRP A 340 2.80 5.77 0.72
C TRP A 340 3.60 4.57 0.19
N PHE A 341 3.39 3.44 0.84
CA PHE A 341 3.90 2.13 0.44
C PHE A 341 2.75 1.17 0.17
N ILE A 342 3.03 0.10 -0.57
CA ILE A 342 2.08 -0.99 -0.82
C ILE A 342 2.70 -2.29 -0.31
N LEU A 343 1.96 -3.00 0.54
CA LEU A 343 2.23 -4.38 0.92
C LEU A 343 1.46 -5.31 -0.02
N GLY A 344 2.19 -5.99 -0.92
CA GLY A 344 1.63 -7.04 -1.76
C GLY A 344 1.76 -8.39 -1.07
N VAL A 345 0.66 -9.15 -0.97
CA VAL A 345 0.62 -10.48 -0.33
C VAL A 345 -0.08 -11.48 -1.24
N LYS A 346 0.57 -12.61 -1.51
CA LYS A 346 -0.09 -13.75 -2.16
C LYS A 346 -0.96 -14.47 -1.13
N THR A 347 -2.27 -14.44 -1.34
CA THR A 347 -3.26 -15.24 -0.59
C THR A 347 -3.57 -16.54 -1.34
N LYS A 348 -4.46 -17.37 -0.79
CA LYS A 348 -4.95 -18.59 -1.46
C LYS A 348 -5.66 -18.28 -2.76
N ASP A 349 -6.46 -17.23 -2.76
CA ASP A 349 -7.35 -16.90 -3.88
C ASP A 349 -6.63 -16.00 -4.88
N ASP A 350 -5.98 -14.93 -4.41
CA ASP A 350 -5.33 -13.94 -5.29
C ASP A 350 -4.17 -13.18 -4.60
N VAL A 351 -3.60 -12.20 -5.28
CA VAL A 351 -2.66 -11.21 -4.72
C VAL A 351 -3.45 -10.02 -4.18
N VAL A 352 -3.33 -9.77 -2.88
CA VAL A 352 -3.92 -8.60 -2.21
C VAL A 352 -2.85 -7.52 -2.08
N GLN A 353 -3.21 -6.27 -2.33
CA GLN A 353 -2.33 -5.11 -2.19
C GLN A 353 -2.92 -4.15 -1.18
N ILE A 354 -2.16 -3.84 -0.14
CA ILE A 354 -2.63 -3.12 1.04
C ILE A 354 -1.80 -1.87 1.20
N GLU A 355 -2.47 -0.73 1.34
CA GLU A 355 -1.80 0.55 1.49
C GLU A 355 -1.22 0.73 2.89
N ILE A 356 0.00 1.28 2.95
CA ILE A 356 0.66 1.71 4.18
C ILE A 356 0.98 3.19 4.04
N LYS A 357 0.34 4.02 4.87
CA LYS A 357 0.58 5.47 4.89
C LYS A 357 1.74 5.78 5.81
N ARG A 358 2.63 6.69 5.43
CA ARG A 358 3.54 7.33 6.39
C ARG A 358 2.88 8.57 6.99
N ASP A 359 2.83 8.59 8.31
CA ASP A 359 2.50 9.80 9.07
C ASP A 359 3.78 10.62 9.22
N ILE A 360 3.85 11.73 8.48
CA ILE A 360 5.03 12.60 8.44
C ILE A 360 5.23 13.31 9.78
N ASP A 361 4.15 13.71 10.44
CA ASP A 361 4.18 14.48 11.68
C ASP A 361 4.63 13.60 12.85
N ASN A 362 4.05 12.41 12.96
CA ASN A 362 4.37 11.46 14.03
C ASN A 362 5.56 10.56 13.70
N ARG A 363 6.09 10.63 12.47
CA ARG A 363 7.21 9.81 11.97
C ARG A 363 6.94 8.30 12.07
N GLN A 364 5.68 7.91 11.92
CA GLN A 364 5.19 6.53 12.03
C GLN A 364 4.56 6.06 10.72
N HIS A 365 4.22 4.79 10.65
CA HIS A 365 3.48 4.19 9.54
C HIS A 365 2.11 3.76 10.04
N LEU A 366 1.07 4.04 9.28
CA LEU A 366 -0.30 3.68 9.57
C LEU A 366 -0.71 2.53 8.64
N LEU A 367 -1.22 1.46 9.24
CA LEU A 367 -1.80 0.32 8.52
C LEU A 367 -3.04 -0.14 9.27
N ALA A 368 -4.20 -0.10 8.61
CA ALA A 368 -5.49 -0.47 9.21
C ALA A 368 -5.74 0.17 10.59
N GLU A 369 -5.52 1.49 10.69
CA GLU A 369 -5.67 2.29 11.92
C GLU A 369 -4.63 2.03 13.03
N GLU A 370 -3.76 1.02 12.88
CA GLU A 370 -2.64 0.80 13.79
C GLU A 370 -1.39 1.58 13.36
N THR A 371 -0.69 2.15 14.34
CA THR A 371 0.55 2.89 14.13
C THR A 371 1.78 2.04 14.41
N PHE A 372 2.78 2.12 13.54
CA PHE A 372 4.02 1.36 13.60
C PHE A 372 5.23 2.29 13.49
N PRO A 373 6.32 2.03 14.24
CA PRO A 373 7.51 2.88 14.19
C PRO A 373 8.27 2.74 12.86
N ASP A 374 8.23 1.57 12.22
CA ASP A 374 8.89 1.31 10.94
C ASP A 374 8.19 0.19 10.14
N LEU A 375 8.52 0.09 8.85
CA LEU A 375 7.99 -0.97 7.97
C LEU A 375 8.35 -2.38 8.46
N ALA A 376 9.48 -2.55 9.13
CA ALA A 376 9.88 -3.84 9.67
C ALA A 376 8.95 -4.30 10.80
N SER A 377 8.49 -3.38 11.64
CA SER A 377 7.55 -3.67 12.72
C SER A 377 6.18 -4.11 12.18
N ILE A 378 5.74 -3.54 11.05
CA ILE A 378 4.55 -4.02 10.32
C ILE A 378 4.75 -5.48 9.88
N VAL A 379 5.89 -5.77 9.25
CA VAL A 379 6.19 -7.13 8.75
C VAL A 379 6.26 -8.14 9.90
N GLU A 380 6.91 -7.79 11.01
CA GLU A 380 7.00 -8.66 12.19
C GLU A 380 5.63 -8.90 12.84
N LYS A 381 4.77 -7.88 12.91
CA LYS A 381 3.39 -8.04 13.40
C LYS A 381 2.60 -9.00 12.51
N LEU A 382 2.63 -8.83 11.20
CA LEU A 382 1.88 -9.65 10.24
C LEU A 382 2.47 -11.06 10.01
N ARG A 383 3.68 -11.32 10.52
CA ARG A 383 4.25 -12.67 10.63
C ARG A 383 3.61 -13.49 11.76
N GLY A 384 3.23 -12.82 12.85
CA GLY A 384 2.69 -13.46 14.04
C GLY A 384 1.17 -13.40 14.16
N ASP A 385 0.51 -12.52 13.40
CA ASP A 385 -0.89 -12.18 13.59
C ASP A 385 -1.61 -11.90 12.27
N ILE A 386 -2.86 -12.35 12.18
CA ILE A 386 -3.76 -12.10 11.04
C ILE A 386 -4.81 -11.11 11.53
N PHE A 387 -4.52 -9.82 11.41
CA PHE A 387 -5.45 -8.77 11.85
C PHE A 387 -6.02 -7.94 10.68
N LEU A 388 -5.43 -8.04 9.49
CA LEU A 388 -5.93 -7.36 8.30
C LEU A 388 -7.16 -8.10 7.77
N GLN A 389 -8.31 -7.43 7.80
CA GLN A 389 -9.58 -8.02 7.36
C GLN A 389 -9.52 -8.54 5.92
N GLU A 390 -8.79 -7.83 5.06
CA GLU A 390 -8.60 -8.14 3.63
C GLU A 390 -7.51 -9.18 3.39
N CYS A 391 -6.63 -9.44 4.37
CA CYS A 391 -5.52 -10.37 4.23
C CYS A 391 -5.52 -11.38 5.37
N ARG A 392 -6.24 -12.49 5.15
CA ARG A 392 -6.28 -13.63 6.07
C ARG A 392 -5.04 -14.55 5.98
N GLN A 393 -3.91 -13.99 5.59
CA GLN A 393 -2.70 -14.72 5.27
C GLN A 393 -1.52 -14.12 6.03
N LEU A 394 -0.81 -14.97 6.78
CA LEU A 394 0.45 -14.59 7.42
C LEU A 394 1.52 -14.29 6.37
N LEU A 395 2.39 -13.34 6.68
CA LEU A 395 3.59 -13.09 5.90
C LEU A 395 4.62 -14.17 6.23
N ILE A 396 4.98 -14.99 5.25
CA ILE A 396 5.86 -16.15 5.46
C ILE A 396 7.20 -15.89 4.78
N ASN A 397 7.19 -15.72 3.45
CA ASN A 397 8.40 -15.61 2.65
C ASN A 397 8.45 -14.29 1.89
N PRO A 398 9.58 -13.57 1.89
CA PRO A 398 9.79 -12.50 0.93
C PRO A 398 9.69 -13.03 -0.51
N CYS A 399 9.12 -12.23 -1.41
CA CYS A 399 9.16 -12.50 -2.84
C CYS A 399 10.63 -12.66 -3.29
N PRO A 400 10.96 -13.71 -4.04
CA PRO A 400 12.32 -13.90 -4.54
C PRO A 400 12.66 -12.87 -5.62
N ASP A 401 13.96 -12.73 -5.90
CA ASP A 401 14.49 -11.99 -7.06
C ASP A 401 14.01 -10.54 -7.21
N LEU A 402 13.74 -9.86 -6.09
CA LEU A 402 13.45 -8.43 -6.08
C LEU A 402 14.67 -7.60 -6.49
N PRO A 403 14.48 -6.44 -7.15
CA PRO A 403 15.57 -5.60 -7.67
C PRO A 403 16.63 -5.26 -6.62
N LEU A 404 16.21 -5.01 -5.39
CA LEU A 404 17.08 -4.60 -4.28
C LEU A 404 17.75 -5.76 -3.53
N ASN A 405 17.41 -7.01 -3.84
CA ASN A 405 18.02 -8.18 -3.19
C ASN A 405 19.55 -8.20 -3.37
N THR A 406 20.03 -7.94 -4.59
CA THR A 406 21.46 -7.92 -4.89
C THR A 406 22.19 -6.82 -4.11
N ASN A 407 21.52 -5.68 -3.91
CA ASN A 407 22.05 -4.57 -3.15
C ASN A 407 22.14 -4.99 -1.67
N PHE A 408 21.06 -5.50 -1.08
CA PHE A 408 20.99 -5.66 0.37
C PHE A 408 21.76 -6.89 0.89
N ILE A 409 21.79 -7.99 0.13
CA ILE A 409 22.43 -9.25 0.56
C ILE A 409 23.93 -9.08 0.81
N GLY A 410 24.61 -8.21 0.07
CA GLY A 410 26.05 -7.96 0.23
C GLY A 410 26.46 -7.51 1.64
N TYR A 411 25.55 -6.92 2.41
CA TYR A 411 25.86 -6.27 3.68
C TYR A 411 25.92 -7.21 4.89
N THR A 412 25.13 -8.30 4.88
CA THR A 412 25.14 -9.24 6.01
C THR A 412 26.47 -10.00 6.14
N LYS A 413 27.24 -10.14 5.06
CA LYS A 413 28.49 -10.90 5.05
C LYS A 413 29.69 -10.14 5.61
N VAL A 414 29.68 -8.80 5.60
CA VAL A 414 30.84 -8.01 6.04
C VAL A 414 30.88 -7.83 7.56
N SER A 415 29.74 -7.91 8.25
CA SER A 415 29.60 -7.44 9.63
C SER A 415 30.11 -8.38 10.74
N ARG A 416 30.36 -9.69 10.53
CA ARG A 416 30.57 -10.59 11.70
C ARG A 416 31.74 -11.57 11.69
N ASN A 417 32.40 -11.83 10.57
CA ASN A 417 33.50 -12.82 10.53
C ASN A 417 34.88 -12.28 10.12
N GLN A 418 35.05 -10.97 10.01
CA GLN A 418 36.38 -10.36 10.11
C GLN A 418 36.79 -10.16 11.58
N GLY A 419 36.40 -11.12 12.43
CA GLY A 419 37.24 -11.49 13.55
C GLY A 419 38.62 -11.71 12.97
N ARG A 420 39.52 -10.78 13.30
CA ARG A 420 40.97 -10.88 13.13
C ARG A 420 41.35 -12.33 13.30
N GLY A 421 41.42 -13.06 12.19
CA GLY A 421 42.24 -14.23 12.08
C GLY A 421 43.61 -13.66 12.33
N ARG A 422 44.00 -13.63 13.62
CA ARG A 422 45.35 -13.40 14.09
C ARG A 422 46.17 -14.11 13.06
N GLY A 423 46.93 -13.33 12.28
CA GLY A 423 47.96 -13.89 11.45
C GLY A 423 48.70 -14.83 12.38
N ARG A 424 48.47 -16.13 12.20
CA ARG A 424 49.46 -17.12 12.56
C ARG A 424 50.57 -16.73 11.62
N GLY A 425 51.41 -15.82 12.11
CA GLY A 425 52.76 -15.66 11.68
C GLY A 425 53.28 -17.08 11.70
N ARG A 426 53.26 -17.72 10.53
CA ARG A 426 54.22 -18.75 10.21
C ARG A 426 55.53 -18.02 10.34
N GLY A 427 56.10 -18.09 11.54
CA GLY A 427 57.48 -17.78 11.80
C GLY A 427 58.27 -18.58 10.79
N ARG A 428 58.58 -17.93 9.67
CA ARG A 428 59.68 -18.28 8.79
C ARG A 428 60.93 -17.90 9.58
N GLY A 429 61.27 -18.75 10.52
CA GLY A 429 62.48 -18.64 11.32
C GLY A 429 63.26 -19.93 11.17
N ARG A 430 64.42 -19.83 10.52
CA ARG A 430 65.55 -20.79 10.49
C ARG A 430 65.24 -22.05 9.67
N GLY A 431 65.67 -22.19 8.42
CA GLY A 431 67.04 -22.00 7.96
C GLY A 431 67.74 -23.35 7.89
N ARG A 432 67.54 -24.10 6.79
CA ARG A 432 68.44 -25.16 6.29
C ARG A 432 68.33 -25.26 4.76
N GLY A 433 68.90 -24.27 4.07
CA GLY A 433 69.63 -24.55 2.83
C GLY A 433 71.06 -24.97 3.24
N ARG A 434 71.82 -25.80 2.53
CA ARG A 434 71.85 -26.06 1.09
C ARG A 434 72.45 -27.45 0.87
N GLY A 435 71.68 -28.38 0.33
CA GLY A 435 72.24 -29.51 -0.42
C GLY A 435 72.55 -29.03 -1.84
N ARG A 436 73.83 -28.72 -2.12
CA ARG A 436 74.31 -28.39 -3.47
C ARG A 436 74.59 -29.69 -4.23
N GLY A 437 73.60 -30.19 -4.98
CA GLY A 437 73.81 -31.20 -6.02
C GLY A 437 73.98 -30.52 -7.37
N ARG A 438 75.20 -30.21 -7.79
CA ARG A 438 75.55 -29.89 -9.19
C ARG A 438 76.31 -31.07 -9.78
N GLY A 439 75.57 -32.02 -10.35
CA GLY A 439 76.12 -33.03 -11.24
C GLY A 439 76.11 -32.51 -12.68
N ARG A 440 77.25 -32.01 -13.16
CA ARG A 440 77.56 -31.94 -14.60
C ARG A 440 78.97 -32.47 -14.78
N GLY A 441 79.08 -33.78 -14.95
CA GLY A 441 80.27 -34.41 -15.49
C GLY A 441 80.27 -34.25 -17.02
N ARG A 442 81.27 -33.55 -17.55
CA ARG A 442 81.81 -33.79 -18.89
C ARG A 442 83.30 -33.53 -18.82
N GLY A 443 84.06 -34.60 -19.00
CA GLY A 443 85.52 -34.61 -18.97
C GLY A 443 86.16 -34.01 -20.22
N ARG A 444 87.48 -33.80 -20.08
CA ARG A 444 88.58 -33.65 -21.05
C ARG A 444 89.73 -33.13 -20.16
N GLY A 445 90.83 -33.82 -19.88
CA GLY A 445 91.65 -34.68 -20.73
C GLY A 445 93.00 -33.99 -20.91
N ARG A 446 94.10 -34.73 -20.70
CA ARG A 446 95.53 -34.40 -20.95
C ARG A 446 96.15 -33.40 -19.96
N GLY A 447 97.21 -33.72 -19.21
CA GLY A 447 98.35 -34.57 -19.55
C GLY A 447 99.31 -33.78 -20.43
N GLY A 448 100.12 -32.93 -19.80
CA GLY A 448 101.20 -32.16 -20.42
C GLY A 448 102.54 -32.52 -19.77
N PRO A 449 103.64 -32.51 -20.53
CA PRO A 449 104.90 -33.17 -20.18
C PRO A 449 105.83 -32.26 -19.38
N ARG A 450 106.62 -32.85 -18.48
CA ARG A 450 108.08 -32.74 -18.42
C ARG A 450 108.65 -33.66 -17.36
#